data_AF-A0A6G7BUS1-F1
#
_entry.id   AF-A0A6G7BUS1-F1
#
_cell.length_a   1.000
_cell.length_b   1.000
_cell.length_c   1.000
_cell.angle_alpha   90.00
_cell.angle_beta   90.00
_cell.angle_gamma   90.00
#
_symmetry.space_group_name_H-M   'P 1'
#
loop_
_entity.id
_entity.type
_entity.pdbx_description
1 polymer ?
#
loop_
_entity_poly.entity_id
_entity_poly.type
_entity_poly.pdbx_seq_one_letter_code
_entity_poly.pdbx_strand_id
1 'polypeptide(L)'
;MKKVIFSLSLLALTTAAFAETKTETPSKTEGTAKLSVYYVTGISGPNYTLSTSPNPLCGDAEESPCEITSQNPITSSPLQAPKSQVDAQSNGFSIVERQPQL
;
A
#
# COMPACT_ATOMS: atom_id res chain seq x y z
N MET A 1 60.50 53.07 17.88
CA MET A 1 59.49 52.23 18.56
C MET A 1 58.57 51.64 17.51
N LYS A 2 58.46 50.31 17.46
CA LYS A 2 57.62 49.54 16.52
C LYS A 2 56.14 49.91 16.73
N LYS A 3 55.39 50.15 15.65
CA LYS A 3 53.93 50.04 15.66
C LYS A 3 53.49 49.35 14.37
N VAL A 4 53.11 48.10 14.53
CA VAL A 4 52.46 47.24 13.54
C VAL A 4 50.97 47.34 13.81
N ILE A 5 50.18 47.79 12.84
CA ILE A 5 48.72 47.58 12.82
C ILE A 5 48.35 47.43 11.34
N PHE A 6 48.22 46.19 10.87
CA PHE A 6 46.94 45.50 10.64
C PHE A 6 45.99 46.32 9.75
N SER A 7 45.97 46.01 8.45
CA SER A 7 44.82 46.34 7.62
C SER A 7 44.44 45.16 6.75
N LEU A 8 43.18 44.82 6.97
CA LEU A 8 42.36 43.75 6.46
C LEU A 8 42.07 44.00 4.97
N SER A 9 42.18 42.99 4.14
CA SER A 9 41.54 42.99 2.82
C SER A 9 41.05 41.59 2.50
N LEU A 10 39.74 41.43 2.70
CA LEU A 10 38.91 40.33 2.23
C LEU A 10 39.10 40.15 0.72
N LEU A 11 39.42 38.93 0.28
CA LEU A 11 39.00 38.45 -1.04
C LEU A 11 38.03 37.29 -0.84
N ALA A 12 36.75 37.61 -1.01
CA ALA A 12 35.67 36.66 -1.18
C ALA A 12 35.79 36.01 -2.56
N LEU A 13 35.80 34.67 -2.62
CA LEU A 13 35.56 33.87 -3.82
C LEU A 13 35.41 32.42 -3.32
N THR A 14 34.24 31.80 -3.35
CA THR A 14 33.59 31.35 -4.58
C THR A 14 32.16 30.91 -4.26
N THR A 15 31.22 31.44 -5.03
CA THR A 15 29.85 30.94 -5.16
C THR A 15 29.88 29.56 -5.82
N ALA A 16 29.62 28.50 -5.06
CA ALA A 16 29.04 27.28 -5.61
C ALA A 16 27.57 27.26 -5.16
N ALA A 17 26.74 28.05 -5.85
CA ALA A 17 25.32 27.80 -5.85
C ALA A 17 25.13 26.46 -6.58
N PHE A 18 24.98 25.38 -5.82
CA PHE A 18 24.34 24.19 -6.34
C PHE A 18 22.92 24.63 -6.70
N ALA A 19 22.73 25.00 -7.97
CA ALA A 19 21.43 24.94 -8.60
C ALA A 19 21.08 23.45 -8.64
N GLU A 20 20.52 22.95 -7.53
CA GLU A 20 19.73 21.74 -7.53
C GLU A 20 18.61 21.99 -8.52
N THR A 21 18.88 21.54 -9.74
CA THR A 21 17.93 21.58 -10.83
C THR A 21 16.72 20.87 -10.30
N LYS A 22 15.67 21.67 -10.09
CA LYS A 22 14.30 21.28 -9.82
C LYS A 22 13.89 20.29 -10.91
N THR A 23 14.32 19.06 -10.75
CA THR A 23 13.73 17.92 -11.42
C THR A 23 12.49 17.68 -10.59
N GLU A 24 11.47 18.49 -10.86
CA GLU A 24 10.11 18.00 -10.81
C GLU A 24 10.09 16.80 -11.76
N THR A 25 10.53 15.66 -11.25
CA THR A 25 9.96 14.39 -11.65
C THR A 25 8.47 14.67 -11.59
N PRO A 26 7.71 14.58 -12.69
CA PRO A 26 6.27 14.48 -12.53
C PRO A 26 6.13 13.30 -11.59
N SER A 27 5.74 13.58 -10.35
CA SER A 27 5.24 12.56 -9.45
C SER A 27 4.06 12.04 -10.23
N LYS A 28 4.33 10.98 -11.00
CA LYS A 28 3.32 10.10 -11.51
C LYS A 28 2.72 9.63 -10.22
N THR A 29 1.67 10.32 -9.78
CA THR A 29 0.67 9.78 -8.90
C THR A 29 0.12 8.61 -9.70
N GLU A 30 0.89 7.52 -9.75
CA GLU A 30 0.37 6.19 -9.83
C GLU A 30 -0.55 6.15 -8.62
N GLY A 31 -1.81 6.52 -8.85
CA GLY A 31 -2.87 6.28 -7.91
C GLY A 31 -2.88 4.78 -7.74
N THR A 32 -2.06 4.30 -6.81
CA THR A 32 -2.03 2.93 -6.36
C THR A 32 -3.44 2.77 -5.83
N ALA A 33 -4.28 2.04 -6.58
CA ALA A 33 -5.65 1.80 -6.18
C ALA A 33 -5.60 1.32 -4.73
N LYS A 34 -6.26 2.04 -3.82
CA LYS A 34 -6.18 1.75 -2.39
C LYS A 34 -6.80 0.38 -2.16
N LEU A 35 -5.94 -0.62 -1.98
CA LEU A 35 -6.38 -1.99 -1.71
C LEU A 35 -7.08 -2.03 -0.35
N SER A 36 -8.28 -2.59 -0.34
CA SER A 36 -9.04 -2.88 0.87
C SER A 36 -8.86 -4.34 1.23
N VAL A 37 -8.46 -4.62 2.48
CA VAL A 37 -8.25 -5.98 3.00
C VAL A 37 -9.55 -6.48 3.61
N TYR A 38 -9.88 -7.73 3.32
CA TYR A 38 -11.04 -8.43 3.87
C TYR A 38 -10.67 -9.85 4.28
N TYR A 39 -11.31 -10.34 5.34
CA TYR A 39 -11.16 -11.70 5.83
C TYR A 39 -12.44 -12.48 5.54
N VAL A 40 -12.29 -13.64 4.91
CA VAL A 40 -13.38 -14.56 4.62
C VAL A 40 -13.80 -15.23 5.93
N THR A 41 -15.07 -15.07 6.29
CA THR A 41 -15.66 -15.65 7.52
C THR A 41 -16.62 -16.79 7.24
N GLY A 42 -17.00 -16.98 5.98
CA GLY A 42 -17.87 -18.08 5.58
C GLY A 42 -18.28 -18.01 4.13
N ILE A 43 -19.14 -18.94 3.73
CA ILE A 43 -19.68 -19.05 2.38
C ILE A 43 -21.20 -18.94 2.46
N SER A 44 -21.77 -18.02 1.67
CA SER A 44 -23.21 -17.82 1.51
C SER A 44 -23.58 -17.98 0.04
N GLY A 45 -23.97 -19.21 -0.33
CA GLY A 45 -24.29 -19.56 -1.72
C GLY A 45 -23.11 -19.30 -2.67
N PRO A 46 -23.26 -18.43 -3.69
CA PRO A 46 -22.20 -18.13 -4.66
C PRO A 46 -21.19 -17.07 -4.17
N ASN A 47 -21.31 -16.59 -2.93
CA ASN A 47 -20.47 -15.53 -2.38
C ASN A 47 -19.68 -15.99 -1.15
N TYR A 48 -18.49 -15.40 -0.96
CA TYR A 48 -17.81 -15.36 0.32
C TYR A 48 -18.45 -14.29 1.20
N THR A 49 -18.69 -14.62 2.47
CA THR A 49 -19.01 -13.65 3.52
C THR A 49 -17.70 -13.09 4.05
N LEU A 50 -17.63 -11.77 4.18
CA LEU A 50 -16.41 -11.06 4.51
C LEU A 50 -16.53 -10.28 5.82
N SER A 51 -15.38 -10.00 6.41
CA SER A 51 -15.18 -9.14 7.56
C SER A 51 -14.01 -8.20 7.31
N THR A 52 -14.07 -6.97 7.84
CA THR A 52 -12.90 -6.08 7.90
C THR A 52 -12.03 -6.34 9.13
N SER A 53 -12.52 -7.14 10.07
CA SER A 53 -11.75 -7.64 11.21
C SER A 53 -11.12 -9.01 10.90
N PRO A 54 -9.88 -9.27 11.37
CA PRO A 54 -9.20 -10.55 11.19
C PRO A 54 -10.07 -11.73 11.60
N ASN A 55 -10.05 -12.80 10.81
CA ASN A 55 -10.69 -14.06 11.16
C ASN A 55 -9.67 -14.99 11.83
N PRO A 56 -9.80 -15.31 13.14
CA PRO A 56 -8.86 -16.20 13.82
C PRO A 56 -8.93 -17.66 13.34
N LEU A 57 -9.96 -18.02 12.58
CA LEU A 57 -10.12 -19.36 11.97
C LEU A 57 -9.41 -19.48 10.61
N CYS A 58 -8.72 -18.41 10.20
CA CYS A 58 -7.73 -18.45 9.15
C CYS A 58 -6.59 -19.41 9.54
N GLY A 59 -6.69 -20.68 9.15
CA GLY A 59 -5.76 -21.70 9.64
C GLY A 59 -6.40 -23.04 9.96
N ASP A 60 -7.72 -23.07 10.20
CA ASP A 60 -8.43 -24.27 10.65
C ASP A 60 -9.46 -24.72 9.59
N ALA A 61 -9.07 -25.71 8.77
CA ALA A 61 -9.90 -26.46 7.81
C ALA A 61 -10.24 -25.82 6.44
N GLU A 62 -10.49 -26.74 5.47
CA GLU A 62 -10.78 -26.65 4.02
C GLU A 62 -10.04 -25.57 3.19
N GLU A 63 -9.61 -25.92 1.97
CA GLU A 63 -8.82 -25.02 1.09
C GLU A 63 -9.66 -23.88 0.50
N SER A 64 -9.99 -22.89 1.32
CA SER A 64 -10.69 -21.66 0.93
C SER A 64 -9.77 -20.43 1.08
N PRO A 65 -10.03 -19.33 0.34
CA PRO A 65 -9.39 -18.05 0.61
C PRO A 65 -9.68 -17.64 2.04
N CYS A 66 -8.64 -17.21 2.76
CA CYS A 66 -8.77 -16.64 4.09
C CYS A 66 -8.73 -15.11 4.04
N GLU A 67 -7.64 -14.55 3.52
CA GLU A 67 -7.46 -13.12 3.40
C GLU A 67 -7.48 -12.76 1.91
N ILE A 68 -8.29 -11.76 1.57
CA ILE A 68 -8.39 -11.24 0.21
C ILE A 68 -8.18 -9.74 0.22
N THR A 69 -7.65 -9.22 -0.88
CA THR A 69 -7.66 -7.79 -1.17
C THR A 69 -8.62 -7.49 -2.31
N SER A 70 -9.20 -6.29 -2.26
CA SER A 70 -9.98 -5.73 -3.36
C SER A 70 -9.47 -4.34 -3.71
N GLN A 71 -9.26 -4.08 -5.00
CA GLN A 71 -8.99 -2.74 -5.53
C GLN A 71 -10.22 -1.83 -5.45
N ASN A 72 -11.41 -2.42 -5.36
CA ASN A 72 -12.68 -1.71 -5.24
C ASN A 72 -13.25 -1.91 -3.82
N PRO A 73 -13.50 -0.86 -3.04
CA PRO A 73 -14.07 -1.00 -1.72
C PRO A 73 -15.47 -1.64 -1.81
N ILE A 74 -15.67 -2.72 -1.06
CA ILE A 74 -16.97 -3.37 -0.90
C ILE A 74 -17.74 -2.64 0.19
N THR A 75 -18.92 -2.13 -0.17
CA THR A 75 -19.79 -1.36 0.72
C THR A 75 -21.13 -2.07 1.00
N SER A 76 -21.26 -3.34 0.61
CA SER A 76 -22.48 -4.13 0.82
C SER A 76 -22.66 -4.51 2.30
N SER A 77 -23.93 -4.64 2.74
CA SER A 77 -24.28 -5.22 4.05
C SER A 77 -25.25 -6.38 3.84
N PRO A 78 -24.89 -7.63 4.17
CA PRO A 78 -23.58 -8.04 4.68
C PRO A 78 -22.46 -7.91 3.63
N LEU A 79 -21.22 -7.76 4.10
CA LEU A 79 -20.04 -7.70 3.23
C LEU A 79 -19.88 -9.04 2.52
N GLN A 80 -19.93 -9.03 1.19
CA GLN A 80 -19.88 -10.23 0.37
C GLN A 80 -19.07 -10.00 -0.91
N ALA A 81 -18.35 -11.02 -1.35
CA ALA A 81 -17.68 -11.04 -2.65
C ALA A 81 -18.02 -12.31 -3.44
N PRO A 82 -18.21 -12.23 -4.77
CA PRO A 82 -18.48 -13.41 -5.58
C PRO A 82 -17.32 -14.40 -5.55
N LYS A 83 -17.59 -15.67 -5.23
CA LYS A 83 -16.57 -16.73 -5.17
C LYS A 83 -15.81 -16.83 -6.48
N SER A 84 -16.53 -16.84 -7.59
CA SER A 84 -15.95 -16.93 -8.94
C SER A 84 -14.94 -15.83 -9.25
N GLN A 85 -15.11 -14.63 -8.69
CA GLN A 85 -14.18 -13.52 -8.92
C GLN A 85 -12.95 -13.61 -8.02
N VAL A 86 -13.16 -13.98 -6.74
CA VAL A 86 -12.09 -14.18 -5.76
C VAL A 86 -11.20 -15.36 -6.16
N ASP A 87 -11.79 -16.51 -6.47
CA ASP A 87 -11.07 -17.74 -6.82
C ASP A 87 -10.28 -17.59 -8.12
N ALA A 88 -10.83 -16.85 -9.09
CA ALA A 88 -10.16 -16.52 -10.34
C ALA A 88 -9.20 -15.32 -10.22
N GLN A 89 -9.11 -14.67 -9.05
CA GLN A 89 -8.33 -13.45 -8.82
C GLN A 89 -8.56 -12.37 -9.90
N SER A 90 -9.84 -12.08 -10.16
CA SER A 90 -10.30 -11.21 -11.23
C SER A 90 -11.14 -10.04 -10.69
N ASN A 91 -11.46 -9.06 -11.55
CA ASN A 91 -12.27 -7.88 -11.18
C ASN A 91 -11.74 -7.08 -9.98
N GLY A 92 -10.43 -7.08 -9.80
CA GLY A 92 -9.76 -6.36 -8.71
C GLY A 92 -9.64 -7.15 -7.41
N PHE A 93 -10.03 -8.43 -7.39
CA PHE A 93 -9.80 -9.33 -6.26
C PHE A 93 -8.46 -10.05 -6.36
N SER A 94 -7.82 -10.26 -5.22
CA SER A 94 -6.62 -11.11 -5.11
C SER A 94 -6.63 -11.85 -3.78
N ILE A 95 -6.15 -13.09 -3.79
CA ILE A 95 -6.05 -13.92 -2.58
C ILE A 95 -4.69 -13.62 -1.96
N VAL A 96 -4.69 -13.18 -0.71
CA VAL A 96 -3.47 -12.96 0.08
C VAL A 96 -3.07 -14.25 0.77
N GLU A 97 -4.04 -14.92 1.38
CA GLU A 97 -3.82 -16.13 2.17
C GLU A 97 -4.94 -17.14 1.92
N ARG A 98 -4.60 -18.43 1.92
CA ARG A 98 -5.54 -19.56 1.90
C ARG A 98 -5.49 -20.29 3.23
N GLN A 99 -6.62 -20.82 3.66
CA GLN A 99 -6.65 -21.77 4.77
C GLN A 99 -5.84 -23.02 4.39
N PRO A 100 -4.99 -23.55 5.29
CA PRO A 100 -4.23 -24.75 5.05
C PRO A 100 -5.16 -25.97 4.96
N GLN A 101 -4.82 -26.89 4.06
CA GLN A 101 -5.44 -28.21 3.99
C GLN A 101 -5.10 -28.97 5.29
N LEU A 102 -6.11 -29.49 5.99
CA LEU A 102 -5.95 -30.40 7.14
C LEU A 102 -5.55 -31.81 6.69
#